data_AF-A0A519WZS6-F1
#
_entry.id   AF-A0A519WZS6-F1
#
_cell.length_a   1.000
_cell.length_b   1.000
_cell.length_c   1.000
_cell.angle_alpha   90.00
_cell.angle_beta   90.00
_cell.angle_gamma   90.00
#
_symmetry.space_group_name_H-M   'P 1'
#
loop_
_entity.id
_entity.type
_entity.pdbx_description
1 polymer ?
#
loop_
_entity_poly.entity_id
_entity_poly.type
_entity_poly.pdbx_seq_one_letter_code
_entity_poly.pdbx_strand_id
1 'polypeptide(L)'
;EKLIVFNTYQIYRHDKLTALEADYLIAKEAGFILGAKLVRGAYMEKERKRAEELGYPSPIQPDKTATDRDYNAALRFCVDHIDRIGFVCGTHNEESSKLLTELIDEKGISHNHPHVYFAQLLGMSDNLSFNLSNAGYNVAKYVPYGPIKAVMPYLFRRAQENTSVAGQTSRELGLISREKNRRGI
;
A
#
# COMPACT_ATOMS: atom_id res chain seq x y z
N GLU A 1 1.90 0.18 24.64
CA GLU A 1 1.62 -1.21 24.19
C GLU A 1 2.23 -1.40 22.81
N LYS A 2 2.72 -2.60 22.45
CA LYS A 2 3.39 -2.83 21.15
C LYS A 2 2.40 -3.43 20.15
N LEU A 3 2.25 -2.78 19.00
CA LEU A 3 1.39 -3.25 17.91
C LEU A 3 2.07 -4.41 17.17
N ILE A 4 1.49 -5.61 17.24
CA ILE A 4 2.11 -6.85 16.70
C ILE A 4 1.27 -7.47 15.58
N VAL A 5 -0.06 -7.33 15.64
CA VAL A 5 -0.98 -7.94 14.68
C VAL A 5 -1.48 -6.87 13.71
N PHE A 6 -1.40 -7.16 12.41
CA PHE A 6 -1.91 -6.29 11.35
C PHE A 6 -2.83 -7.07 10.42
N ASN A 7 -4.06 -6.58 10.26
CA ASN A 7 -5.01 -7.10 9.28
C ASN A 7 -4.78 -6.44 7.93
N THR A 8 -4.87 -7.23 6.84
CA THR A 8 -4.72 -6.67 5.49
C THR A 8 -6.06 -6.19 4.95
N TYR A 9 -6.14 -4.90 4.65
CA TYR A 9 -7.29 -4.27 4.01
C TYR A 9 -6.98 -4.07 2.53
N GLN A 10 -7.71 -4.77 1.67
CA GLN A 10 -7.59 -4.67 0.23
C GLN A 10 -8.61 -3.64 -0.28
N ILE A 11 -8.18 -2.40 -0.42
CA ILE A 11 -9.04 -1.23 -0.63
C ILE A 11 -9.64 -1.17 -2.04
N TYR A 12 -9.19 -2.03 -2.96
CA TYR A 12 -9.87 -2.25 -4.24
C TYR A 12 -11.29 -2.83 -4.09
N ARG A 13 -11.71 -3.28 -2.90
CA ARG A 13 -13.08 -3.71 -2.63
C ARG A 13 -13.91 -2.54 -2.10
N HIS A 14 -15.16 -2.46 -2.56
CA HIS A 14 -16.08 -1.38 -2.18
C HIS A 14 -16.43 -1.36 -0.67
N ASP A 15 -16.27 -2.49 0.03
CA ASP A 15 -16.62 -2.63 1.45
C ASP A 15 -15.45 -2.37 2.41
N LYS A 16 -14.21 -2.31 1.92
CA LYS A 16 -13.03 -2.39 2.79
C LYS A 16 -12.66 -1.11 3.52
N LEU A 17 -13.04 0.06 2.99
CA LEU A 17 -12.91 1.32 3.73
C LEU A 17 -13.85 1.33 4.94
N THR A 18 -15.13 1.03 4.72
CA THR A 18 -16.12 0.94 5.81
C THR A 18 -15.79 -0.15 6.82
N ALA A 19 -15.25 -1.29 6.38
CA ALA A 19 -14.78 -2.33 7.29
C ALA A 19 -13.61 -1.86 8.17
N LEU A 20 -12.66 -1.09 7.63
CA LEU A 20 -11.57 -0.49 8.41
C LEU A 20 -12.11 0.46 9.50
N GLU A 21 -13.08 1.30 9.15
CA GLU A 21 -13.73 2.23 10.09
C GLU A 21 -14.49 1.48 11.19
N ALA A 22 -15.21 0.41 10.83
CA ALA A 22 -15.91 -0.43 11.79
C ALA A 22 -14.94 -1.18 12.73
N ASP A 23 -13.87 -1.76 12.19
CA ASP A 23 -12.84 -2.45 12.96
C ASP A 23 -12.11 -1.49 13.92
N TYR A 24 -11.95 -0.21 13.54
CA TYR A 24 -11.46 0.83 14.43
C TYR A 24 -12.40 1.06 15.63
N LEU A 25 -13.71 1.15 15.40
CA LEU A 25 -14.69 1.33 16.49
C LEU A 25 -14.68 0.13 17.44
N ILE A 26 -14.58 -1.09 16.91
CA ILE A 26 -14.44 -2.31 17.70
C ILE A 26 -13.16 -2.27 18.54
N ALA A 27 -12.02 -1.93 17.94
CA ALA A 27 -10.75 -1.80 18.65
C ALA A 27 -10.80 -0.71 19.73
N LYS A 28 -11.48 0.40 19.44
CA LYS A 28 -11.68 1.51 20.36
C LYS A 28 -12.45 1.06 21.61
N GLU A 29 -13.57 0.37 21.41
CA GLU A 29 -14.44 -0.15 22.47
C GLU A 29 -13.74 -1.23 23.29
N ALA A 30 -13.05 -2.16 22.62
CA ALA A 30 -12.33 -3.25 23.27
C ALA A 30 -11.00 -2.83 23.91
N GLY A 31 -10.58 -1.57 23.76
CA GLY A 31 -9.40 -1.03 24.45
C GLY A 31 -8.05 -1.38 23.83
N PHE A 32 -7.99 -1.81 22.56
CA PHE A 32 -6.73 -2.11 21.85
C PHE A 32 -6.45 -1.14 20.69
N ILE A 33 -5.22 -1.19 20.17
CA ILE A 33 -4.79 -0.42 18.99
C ILE A 33 -4.99 -1.28 17.73
N LEU A 34 -5.67 -0.76 16.72
CA LEU A 34 -5.89 -1.48 15.47
C LEU A 34 -4.62 -1.49 14.61
N GLY A 35 -4.20 -2.66 14.14
CA GLY A 35 -3.17 -2.80 13.12
C GLY A 35 -3.75 -2.99 11.72
N ALA A 36 -3.45 -2.08 10.80
CA ALA A 36 -3.97 -2.09 9.43
C ALA A 36 -2.87 -2.07 8.36
N LYS A 37 -2.74 -3.15 7.57
CA LYS A 37 -1.94 -3.14 6.35
C LYS A 37 -2.83 -2.75 5.17
N LEU A 38 -2.67 -1.53 4.69
CA LEU A 38 -3.43 -0.99 3.57
C LEU A 38 -2.74 -1.36 2.25
N VAL A 39 -3.45 -2.09 1.39
CA VAL A 39 -3.04 -2.37 0.01
C VAL A 39 -4.20 -2.08 -0.94
N ARG A 40 -3.93 -1.81 -2.22
CA ARG A 40 -5.02 -1.75 -3.22
C ARG A 40 -5.65 -3.15 -3.38
N GLY A 41 -4.91 -4.07 -3.98
CA GLY A 41 -5.37 -5.43 -4.25
C GLY A 41 -4.42 -6.11 -5.25
N ALA A 42 -4.51 -7.43 -5.38
CA ALA A 42 -3.62 -8.21 -6.25
C ALA A 42 -4.35 -9.26 -7.11
N TYR A 43 -5.69 -9.21 -7.16
CA TYR A 43 -6.53 -10.27 -7.73
C TYR A 43 -7.67 -9.75 -8.62
N MET A 44 -7.58 -8.53 -9.12
CA MET A 44 -8.61 -7.79 -9.86
C MET A 44 -9.22 -8.61 -11.01
N GLU A 45 -8.38 -9.18 -11.87
CA GLU A 45 -8.78 -9.95 -13.04
C GLU A 45 -9.50 -11.24 -12.61
N LYS A 46 -9.00 -11.89 -11.56
CA LYS A 46 -9.60 -13.11 -11.00
C LYS A 46 -10.97 -12.83 -10.37
N GLU A 47 -11.09 -11.75 -9.60
CA GLU A 47 -12.34 -11.35 -8.95
C GLU A 47 -13.41 -10.95 -9.97
N ARG A 48 -13.03 -10.21 -11.02
CA ARG A 48 -13.96 -9.85 -12.12
C ARG A 48 -14.41 -11.06 -12.91
N LYS A 49 -13.47 -11.92 -13.32
CA LYS A 49 -13.79 -13.16 -14.05
C LYS A 49 -14.74 -14.05 -13.25
N ARG A 50 -14.48 -14.22 -11.95
CA ARG A 50 -15.36 -15.01 -11.07
C ARG A 50 -16.78 -14.43 -10.97
N ALA A 51 -16.88 -13.11 -10.83
CA ALA A 51 -18.17 -12.42 -10.74
C ALA A 51 -19.00 -12.60 -12.02
N GLU A 52 -18.36 -12.50 -13.18
CA GLU A 52 -18.96 -12.78 -14.50
C GLU A 52 -19.41 -14.25 -14.62
N GLU A 53 -18.54 -15.21 -14.30
CA GLU A 53 -18.83 -16.66 -14.37
C GLU A 53 -20.00 -17.08 -13.48
N LEU A 54 -20.16 -16.45 -12.31
CA LEU A 54 -21.18 -16.79 -11.32
C LEU A 54 -22.39 -15.84 -11.34
N GLY A 55 -22.42 -14.86 -12.24
CA GLY A 55 -23.56 -13.97 -12.45
C GLY A 55 -23.86 -13.02 -11.29
N TYR A 56 -22.86 -12.59 -10.52
CA TYR A 56 -23.04 -11.60 -9.44
C TYR A 56 -22.24 -10.31 -9.70
N PRO A 57 -22.63 -9.16 -9.11
CA PRO A 57 -21.89 -7.92 -9.27
C PRO A 57 -20.45 -8.03 -8.75
N SER A 58 -19.49 -7.46 -9.48
CA SER A 58 -18.09 -7.49 -9.04
C SER A 58 -17.92 -6.84 -7.66
N PRO A 59 -17.22 -7.48 -6.71
CA PRO A 59 -17.07 -6.95 -5.35
C PRO A 59 -15.97 -5.88 -5.25
N ILE A 60 -15.35 -5.53 -6.37
CA ILE A 60 -14.25 -4.57 -6.45
C ILE A 60 -14.68 -3.28 -7.14
N GLN A 61 -13.95 -2.21 -6.87
CA GLN A 61 -14.17 -0.88 -7.44
C GLN A 61 -14.25 -0.92 -8.97
N PRO A 62 -15.05 -0.04 -9.58
CA PRO A 62 -15.28 -0.04 -11.02
C PRO A 62 -14.00 0.22 -11.82
N ASP A 63 -13.08 1.02 -11.27
CA ASP A 63 -11.82 1.39 -11.90
C ASP A 63 -10.71 1.70 -10.88
N LYS A 64 -9.52 2.01 -11.40
CA LYS A 64 -8.35 2.34 -10.61
C LYS A 64 -8.54 3.66 -9.84
N THR A 65 -9.19 4.66 -10.42
CA THR A 65 -9.40 5.97 -9.79
C THR A 65 -10.29 5.82 -8.54
N ALA A 66 -11.34 5.02 -8.62
CA ALA A 66 -12.19 4.69 -7.48
C ALA A 66 -11.41 3.92 -6.39
N THR A 67 -10.52 3.00 -6.77
CA THR A 67 -9.61 2.33 -5.83
C THR A 67 -8.63 3.31 -5.17
N ASP A 68 -8.05 4.24 -5.94
CA ASP A 68 -7.12 5.24 -5.44
C ASP A 68 -7.81 6.20 -4.47
N ARG A 69 -9.05 6.61 -4.77
CA ARG A 69 -9.87 7.45 -3.89
C ARG A 69 -10.04 6.80 -2.51
N ASP A 70 -10.49 5.55 -2.47
CA ASP A 70 -10.75 4.86 -1.21
C ASP A 70 -9.44 4.53 -0.48
N TYR A 71 -8.36 4.23 -1.21
CA TYR A 71 -7.04 4.01 -0.61
C TYR A 71 -6.53 5.28 0.08
N ASN A 72 -6.64 6.41 -0.58
CA ASN A 72 -6.24 7.70 -0.04
C ASN A 72 -7.16 8.15 1.11
N ALA A 73 -8.45 7.83 1.07
CA ALA A 73 -9.36 8.05 2.19
C ALA A 73 -8.98 7.20 3.42
N ALA A 74 -8.61 5.93 3.21
CA ALA A 74 -8.11 5.07 4.29
C ALA A 74 -6.82 5.62 4.93
N LEU A 75 -5.91 6.20 4.14
CA LEU A 75 -4.71 6.86 4.68
C LEU A 75 -5.07 8.04 5.59
N ARG A 76 -5.96 8.93 5.13
CA ARG A 76 -6.45 10.07 5.92
C ARG A 76 -7.08 9.59 7.22
N PHE A 77 -7.97 8.61 7.15
CA PHE A 77 -8.61 8.02 8.32
C PHE A 77 -7.61 7.47 9.34
N CYS A 78 -6.60 6.71 8.89
CA CYS A 78 -5.58 6.17 9.78
C CYS A 78 -4.72 7.25 10.43
N VAL A 79 -4.36 8.31 9.68
CA VAL A 79 -3.58 9.44 10.21
C VAL A 79 -4.41 10.27 11.20
N ASP A 80 -5.71 10.43 10.95
CA ASP A 80 -6.63 11.12 11.86
C ASP A 80 -6.77 10.42 13.23
N HIS A 81 -6.57 9.10 13.27
CA HIS A 81 -6.74 8.26 14.45
C HIS A 81 -5.43 7.55 14.87
N ILE A 82 -4.27 8.19 14.63
CA ILE A 82 -2.94 7.61 14.82
C ILE A 82 -2.65 7.17 16.26
N ASP A 83 -3.37 7.73 17.24
CA ASP A 83 -3.30 7.37 18.65
C ASP A 83 -3.87 5.96 18.93
N ARG A 84 -4.75 5.47 18.06
CA ARG A 84 -5.46 4.18 18.22
C ARG A 84 -5.41 3.28 16.99
N ILE A 85 -4.72 3.71 15.93
CA ILE A 85 -4.44 2.90 14.73
C ILE A 85 -2.95 2.98 14.42
N GLY A 86 -2.34 1.82 14.16
CA GLY A 86 -1.09 1.76 13.42
C GLY A 86 -1.25 1.02 12.10
N PHE A 87 -0.53 1.49 11.09
CA PHE A 87 -0.75 1.04 9.74
C PHE A 87 0.52 0.95 8.89
N VAL A 88 0.42 0.08 7.91
CA VAL A 88 1.42 -0.11 6.85
C VAL A 88 0.82 0.37 5.54
N CYS A 89 1.38 1.43 4.98
CA CYS A 89 1.07 1.98 3.66
C CYS A 89 1.76 1.13 2.58
N GLY A 90 1.11 0.03 2.19
CA GLY A 90 1.57 -0.86 1.12
C GLY A 90 1.25 -0.32 -0.27
N THR A 91 2.13 0.51 -0.83
CA THR A 91 1.93 1.15 -2.14
C THR A 91 3.25 1.43 -2.86
N HIS A 92 3.21 1.35 -4.18
CA HIS A 92 4.27 1.83 -5.09
C HIS A 92 3.85 3.13 -5.79
N ASN A 93 2.65 3.62 -5.53
CA ASN A 93 2.13 4.83 -6.14
C ASN A 93 2.69 6.06 -5.40
N GLU A 94 3.44 6.87 -6.14
CA GLU A 94 4.11 8.08 -5.63
C GLU A 94 3.12 9.11 -5.08
N GLU A 95 1.97 9.32 -5.72
CA GLU A 95 0.96 10.28 -5.25
C GLU A 95 0.39 9.86 -3.90
N SER A 96 0.06 8.58 -3.71
CA SER A 96 -0.39 8.07 -2.40
C SER A 96 0.72 8.15 -1.34
N SER A 97 1.98 7.91 -1.71
CA SER A 97 3.11 8.07 -0.78
C SER A 97 3.30 9.53 -0.38
N LYS A 98 3.24 10.45 -1.35
CA LYS A 98 3.37 11.89 -1.14
C LYS A 98 2.22 12.44 -0.29
N LEU A 99 1.00 11.99 -0.56
CA LEU A 99 -0.15 12.34 0.27
C LEU A 99 0.10 11.96 1.74
N LEU A 100 0.62 10.76 2.01
CA LEU A 100 0.90 10.34 3.38
C LEU A 100 2.00 11.20 4.03
N THR A 101 3.05 11.58 3.29
CA THR A 101 4.07 12.49 3.84
C THR A 101 3.48 13.86 4.17
N GLU A 102 2.65 14.42 3.28
CA GLU A 102 1.97 15.71 3.52
C GLU A 102 1.07 15.64 4.76
N LEU A 103 0.28 14.57 4.91
CA LEU A 103 -0.58 14.38 6.09
C LEU A 103 0.19 14.25 7.40
N ILE A 104 1.36 13.59 7.39
CA ILE A 104 2.23 13.45 8.56
C ILE A 104 2.78 14.83 8.96
N ASP A 105 3.28 15.59 7.99
CA ASP A 105 3.84 16.92 8.21
C ASP A 105 2.77 17.92 8.70
N GLU A 106 1.60 17.94 8.06
CA GLU A 106 0.46 18.80 8.40
C GLU A 106 -0.01 18.59 9.85
N LYS A 107 0.06 17.35 10.35
CA LYS A 107 -0.34 17.01 11.72
C LYS A 107 0.79 17.09 12.74
N GLY A 108 2.01 17.44 12.31
CA GLY A 108 3.19 17.46 13.19
C GLY A 108 3.52 16.08 13.77
N ILE A 109 3.18 15.00 13.06
CA ILE A 109 3.52 13.62 13.46
C ILE A 109 5.00 13.38 13.16
N SER A 110 5.73 12.77 14.09
CA SER A 110 7.14 12.44 13.85
C SER A 110 7.28 11.50 12.65
N HIS A 111 8.24 11.74 11.75
CA HIS A 111 8.44 10.88 10.56
C HIS A 111 8.69 9.41 10.93
N ASN A 112 9.34 9.19 12.08
CA ASN A 112 9.64 7.85 12.62
C ASN A 112 8.56 7.32 13.58
N HIS A 113 7.34 7.88 13.56
CA HIS A 113 6.27 7.47 14.47
C HIS A 113 6.02 5.94 14.39
N PRO A 114 6.01 5.21 15.52
CA PRO A 114 6.02 3.75 15.54
C PRO A 114 4.76 3.09 14.95
N HIS A 115 3.72 3.88 14.69
CA HIS A 115 2.46 3.42 14.09
C HIS A 115 2.39 3.63 12.59
N VAL A 116 3.38 4.26 11.94
CA VAL A 116 3.35 4.51 10.50
C VAL A 116 4.52 3.83 9.84
N TYR A 117 4.24 2.99 8.85
CA TYR A 117 5.25 2.38 7.99
C TYR A 117 4.88 2.55 6.52
N PHE A 118 5.83 2.97 5.70
CA PHE A 118 5.74 2.82 4.25
C PHE A 118 6.24 1.44 3.86
N ALA A 119 5.57 0.78 2.92
CA ALA A 119 6.01 -0.53 2.44
C ALA A 119 5.93 -0.69 0.92
N GLN A 120 7.03 -1.15 0.33
CA GLN A 120 7.12 -1.55 -1.06
C GLN A 120 7.50 -3.02 -1.18
N LEU A 121 7.37 -3.59 -2.37
CA LEU A 121 7.89 -4.91 -2.66
C LEU A 121 9.39 -4.81 -2.91
N LEU A 122 10.16 -5.83 -2.55
CA LEU A 122 11.58 -5.87 -2.89
C LEU A 122 11.75 -5.90 -4.42
N GLY A 123 12.67 -5.08 -4.94
CA GLY A 123 12.95 -4.96 -6.38
C GLY A 123 11.99 -4.05 -7.15
N MET A 124 11.18 -3.24 -6.45
CA MET A 124 10.25 -2.29 -7.07
C MET A 124 10.24 -0.96 -6.32
N SER A 125 10.27 0.15 -7.07
CA SER A 125 10.15 1.52 -6.56
C SER A 125 11.17 1.85 -5.47
N ASP A 126 12.42 1.45 -5.69
CA ASP A 126 13.50 1.70 -4.73
C ASP A 126 13.78 3.20 -4.58
N ASN A 127 13.54 3.98 -5.64
CA ASN A 127 13.55 5.44 -5.59
C ASN A 127 12.60 6.02 -4.53
N LEU A 128 11.43 5.40 -4.29
CA LEU A 128 10.53 5.83 -3.22
C LEU A 128 11.06 5.38 -1.86
N SER A 129 11.42 4.10 -1.73
CA SER A 129 11.87 3.53 -0.46
C SER A 129 13.09 4.26 0.10
N PHE A 130 14.09 4.54 -0.74
CA PHE A 130 15.31 5.21 -0.31
C PHE A 130 15.09 6.68 0.05
N ASN A 131 14.29 7.42 -0.73
CA ASN A 131 14.01 8.82 -0.43
C ASN A 131 13.19 8.96 0.87
N LEU A 132 12.18 8.11 1.07
CA LEU A 132 11.40 8.08 2.31
C LEU A 132 12.28 7.75 3.51
N SER A 133 13.13 6.72 3.40
CA SER A 133 14.04 6.35 4.49
C SER A 133 15.05 7.46 4.79
N ASN A 134 15.59 8.13 3.77
CA ASN A 134 16.51 9.25 3.94
C ASN A 134 15.84 10.46 4.61
N ALA A 135 14.54 10.67 4.37
CA ALA A 135 13.74 11.68 5.04
C ALA A 135 13.32 11.31 6.48
N GLY A 136 13.76 10.16 7.00
CA GLY A 136 13.53 9.74 8.39
C GLY A 136 12.25 8.94 8.62
N TYR A 137 11.54 8.55 7.56
CA TYR A 137 10.34 7.72 7.67
C TYR A 137 10.66 6.26 7.93
N ASN A 138 9.77 5.56 8.64
CA ASN A 138 9.84 4.11 8.76
C ASN A 138 9.47 3.45 7.43
N VAL A 139 10.41 2.70 6.84
CA VAL A 139 10.23 2.03 5.54
C VAL A 139 10.52 0.53 5.68
N ALA A 140 9.65 -0.30 5.11
CA ALA A 140 9.80 -1.75 5.04
C ALA A 140 9.78 -2.24 3.58
N LYS A 141 10.52 -3.31 3.30
CA LYS A 141 10.42 -4.04 2.04
C LYS A 141 9.79 -5.41 2.28
N TYR A 142 8.76 -5.73 1.53
CA TYR A 142 8.17 -7.07 1.54
C TYR A 142 9.05 -7.98 0.69
N VAL A 143 9.67 -8.96 1.33
CA VAL A 143 10.61 -9.89 0.72
C VAL A 143 9.97 -11.28 0.61
N PRO A 144 9.58 -11.72 -0.59
CA PRO A 144 9.27 -13.13 -0.81
C PRO A 144 10.58 -13.94 -0.73
N TYR A 145 10.59 -15.00 0.05
CA TYR A 145 11.74 -15.89 0.20
C TYR A 145 11.29 -17.35 0.20
N GLY A 146 12.01 -18.21 -0.53
CA GLY A 146 11.76 -19.65 -0.58
C GLY A 146 12.21 -20.29 -1.90
N PRO A 147 12.10 -21.62 -2.03
CA PRO A 147 12.44 -22.33 -3.26
C PRO A 147 11.63 -21.83 -4.45
N ILE A 148 12.23 -21.80 -5.64
CA ILE A 148 11.62 -21.27 -6.88
C ILE A 148 10.20 -21.80 -7.10
N LYS A 149 10.02 -23.13 -7.01
CA LYS A 149 8.70 -23.77 -7.21
C LYS A 149 7.62 -23.21 -6.29
N ALA A 150 7.96 -22.90 -5.03
CA ALA A 150 7.02 -22.36 -4.05
C ALA A 150 6.67 -20.89 -4.32
N VAL A 151 7.58 -20.12 -4.93
CA VAL A 151 7.38 -18.70 -5.23
C VAL A 151 6.83 -18.43 -6.63
N MET A 152 6.74 -19.44 -7.51
CA MET A 152 6.17 -19.29 -8.86
C MET A 152 4.80 -18.61 -8.89
N PRO A 153 3.80 -18.97 -8.05
CA PRO A 153 2.51 -18.29 -8.05
C PRO A 153 2.60 -16.81 -7.67
N TYR A 154 3.56 -16.45 -6.80
CA TYR A 154 3.83 -15.05 -6.46
C TYR A 154 4.41 -14.31 -7.66
N LEU A 155 5.39 -14.90 -8.35
CA LEU A 155 6.02 -14.29 -9.54
C LEU A 155 5.00 -14.06 -10.67
N PHE A 156 4.09 -15.00 -10.93
CA PHE A 156 3.03 -14.81 -11.92
C PHE A 156 2.12 -13.62 -11.58
N ARG A 157 1.73 -13.46 -10.31
CA ARG A 157 0.95 -12.30 -9.88
C ARG A 157 1.72 -10.99 -10.03
N ARG A 158 3.05 -11.01 -9.81
CA ARG A 158 3.90 -9.83 -10.04
C ARG A 158 4.02 -9.49 -11.51
N ALA A 159 4.14 -10.49 -12.39
CA ALA A 159 4.16 -10.26 -13.82
C ALA A 159 2.83 -9.62 -14.30
N GLN A 160 1.69 -10.14 -13.84
CA GLN A 160 0.37 -9.57 -14.14
C GLN A 160 0.23 -8.15 -13.59
N GLU A 161 0.61 -7.92 -12.33
CA GLU A 161 0.60 -6.58 -11.72
C GLU A 161 1.49 -5.62 -12.52
N ASN A 162 2.74 -5.97 -12.83
CA ASN A 162 3.64 -5.10 -13.61
C ASN A 162 3.12 -4.78 -15.01
N THR A 163 2.31 -5.67 -15.60
CA THR A 163 1.64 -5.41 -16.88
C THR A 163 0.49 -4.40 -16.71
N SER A 164 -0.25 -4.48 -15.60
CA SER A 164 -1.30 -3.50 -15.23
C SER A 164 -0.74 -2.17 -14.70
N VAL A 165 0.46 -2.19 -14.11
CA VAL A 165 1.26 -1.04 -13.68
C VAL A 165 2.19 -0.61 -14.83
N ALA A 166 1.62 -0.58 -16.04
CA ALA A 166 2.31 -0.14 -17.24
C ALA A 166 2.95 1.24 -17.00
N GLY A 167 4.27 1.30 -17.11
CA GLY A 167 5.04 2.55 -17.05
C GLY A 167 5.84 2.79 -15.77
N GLN A 168 5.63 2.09 -14.64
CA GLN A 168 6.47 2.33 -13.46
C GLN A 168 7.93 1.90 -13.66
N THR A 169 8.17 0.71 -14.23
CA THR A 169 9.53 0.24 -14.54
C THR A 169 10.21 1.16 -15.56
N SER A 170 9.50 1.58 -16.62
CA SER A 170 10.02 2.54 -17.61
C SER A 170 10.32 3.90 -16.99
N ARG A 171 9.49 4.36 -16.05
CA ARG A 171 9.69 5.61 -15.31
C ARG A 171 10.89 5.54 -14.38
N GLU A 172 11.07 4.42 -13.66
CA GLU A 172 12.24 4.18 -12.82
C GLU A 172 13.52 4.16 -13.66
N LEU A 173 13.51 3.47 -14.80
CA LEU A 173 14.59 3.55 -15.79
C LEU A 173 14.87 4.99 -16.24
N GLY A 174 13.84 5.77 -16.51
CA GLY A 174 13.97 7.18 -16.86
C GLY A 174 14.53 8.05 -15.73
N LEU A 175 14.22 7.74 -14.47
CA LEU A 175 14.80 8.40 -13.29
C LEU A 175 16.28 8.05 -13.14
N ILE A 176 16.64 6.77 -13.27
CA ILE A 176 18.03 6.30 -13.21
C ILE A 176 18.86 6.95 -14.31
N SER A 177 18.37 6.94 -15.55
CA SER A 177 19.08 7.58 -16.68
C SER A 177 19.29 9.08 -16.46
N ARG A 178 18.29 9.80 -15.96
CA ARG A 178 18.44 11.22 -15.60
C ARG A 178 19.46 11.43 -14.49
N GLU A 179 19.45 10.59 -13.48
CA GLU A 179 20.39 10.66 -12.36
C GLU A 179 21.83 10.33 -12.78
N LYS A 180 22.01 9.35 -13.66
CA LYS A 180 23.31 9.04 -14.29
C LYS A 180 23.85 10.23 -15.08
N ASN A 181 23.03 10.82 -15.95
CA ASN A 181 23.41 12.00 -16.72
C ASN A 181 23.77 13.18 -15.79
N ARG A 182 23.00 13.42 -14.73
CA ARG A 182 23.29 14.45 -13.73
C ARG A 182 24.64 14.24 -13.04
N ARG A 183 25.07 12.98 -12.87
CA ARG A 183 26.36 12.60 -12.27
C ARG A 183 27.50 12.46 -13.29
N GLY A 184 27.23 12.58 -14.59
CA GLY A 184 28.23 12.42 -15.66
C GLY A 184 28.68 10.97 -15.90
N ILE A 185 27.81 9.98 -15.66
CA ILE A 185 28.06 8.53 -15.85
C ILE A 185 27.29 7.98 -17.04
#